data_AF-A0A1F7SFB0-F1
#
_entry.id   AF-A0A1F7SFB0-F1
#
_cell.length_a   1.000
_cell.length_b   1.000
_cell.length_c   1.000
_cell.angle_alpha   90.00
_cell.angle_beta   90.00
_cell.angle_gamma   90.00
#
_symmetry.space_group_name_H-M   'P 1'
#
loop_
_entity.id
_entity.type
_entity.pdbx_description
1 polymer ?
#
loop_
_entity_poly.entity_id
_entity_poly.type
_entity_poly.pdbx_seq_one_letter_code
_entity_poly.pdbx_strand_id
1 'polypeptide(L)'
;MNIEALKAIELGIPLWQMAFCVALISLFMLFGKDKHCISVSLVFFLYWGFFHNRIKLHELFGSSPFFMTSYIVCAIILFFLILISFFIKE
;
A
#
# COMPACT_ATOMS: atom_id res chain seq x y z
N MET A 1 14.38 17.73 -5.54
CA MET A 1 13.77 16.40 -5.47
C MET A 1 14.63 15.45 -6.28
N ASN A 2 15.27 14.46 -5.65
CA ASN A 2 16.20 13.55 -6.34
C ASN A 2 15.41 12.43 -7.05
N ILE A 3 14.93 12.72 -8.26
CA ILE A 3 14.13 11.80 -9.09
C ILE A 3 14.91 10.51 -9.40
N GLU A 4 16.23 10.60 -9.53
CA GLU A 4 17.08 9.44 -9.82
C GLU A 4 17.13 8.48 -8.64
N ALA A 5 17.22 9.00 -7.41
CA ALA A 5 17.12 8.21 -6.19
C ALA A 5 15.77 7.50 -6.06
N LEU A 6 14.67 8.16 -6.46
CA LEU A 6 13.33 7.54 -6.49
C LEU A 6 13.24 6.44 -7.55
N LYS A 7 13.91 6.57 -8.70
CA LYS A 7 13.92 5.53 -9.75
C LYS A 7 14.76 4.32 -9.35
N ALA A 8 15.79 4.53 -8.54
CA ALA A 8 16.71 3.49 -8.10
C ALA A 8 16.27 2.79 -6.81
N ILE A 9 15.19 3.24 -6.15
CA ILE A 9 14.77 2.65 -4.88
C ILE A 9 14.13 1.27 -5.09
N GLU A 10 14.71 0.26 -4.44
CA GLU A 10 14.14 -1.09 -4.38
C GLU A 10 13.31 -1.25 -3.10
N LEU A 11 11.99 -1.23 -3.28
CA LEU A 11 11.03 -1.54 -2.22
C LEU A 11 10.85 -3.05 -2.11
N GLY A 12 11.10 -3.58 -0.92
CA GLY A 12 10.99 -5.01 -0.66
C GLY A 12 9.54 -5.39 -0.36
N ILE A 13 9.11 -6.56 -0.84
CA ILE A 13 7.88 -7.21 -0.41
C ILE A 13 8.23 -8.63 0.04
N PRO A 14 7.96 -9.00 1.31
CA PRO A 14 8.20 -10.36 1.79
C PRO A 14 7.38 -11.36 0.98
N LEU A 15 8.04 -12.41 0.46
CA LEU A 15 7.42 -13.38 -0.44
C LEU A 15 6.16 -14.04 0.17
N TRP A 16 6.20 -14.35 1.47
CA TRP A 16 5.06 -14.95 2.17
C TRP A 16 3.85 -14.00 2.25
N GLN A 17 4.07 -12.69 2.37
CA GLN A 17 2.99 -11.70 2.37
C GLN A 17 2.37 -11.55 0.98
N MET A 18 3.19 -11.59 -0.07
CA MET A 18 2.71 -11.61 -1.45
C MET A 18 1.88 -12.88 -1.71
N ALA A 19 2.39 -14.05 -1.33
CA ALA A 19 1.67 -15.31 -1.46
C ALA A 19 0.33 -15.29 -0.71
N PHE A 20 0.31 -14.75 0.51
CA PHE A 20 -0.91 -14.59 1.30
C PHE A 20 -1.92 -13.61 0.66
N CYS A 21 -1.44 -12.49 0.13
CA CYS A 21 -2.27 -11.54 -0.62
C CYS A 21 -2.93 -12.21 -1.85
N VAL A 22 -2.14 -12.92 -2.66
CA VAL A 22 -2.63 -13.65 -3.84
C VAL A 22 -3.65 -14.73 -3.44
N ALA A 23 -3.39 -15.48 -2.36
CA ALA A 23 -4.31 -16.49 -1.87
C ALA A 23 -5.66 -15.89 -1.42
N LEU A 24 -5.63 -14.77 -0.69
CA LEU A 24 -6.84 -14.06 -0.26
C LEU A 24 -7.63 -13.50 -1.44
N ILE A 25 -6.97 -12.86 -2.41
CA ILE A 25 -7.63 -12.33 -3.60
C ILE A 25 -8.26 -13.48 -4.40
N SER A 26 -7.53 -14.58 -4.60
CA SER A 26 -8.05 -15.75 -5.30
C SER A 26 -9.28 -16.34 -4.60
N LEU A 27 -9.25 -16.41 -3.27
CA LEU A 27 -10.38 -16.87 -2.47
C LEU A 27 -11.61 -15.97 -2.66
N PHE A 28 -11.45 -14.64 -2.57
CA PHE A 28 -12.57 -13.71 -2.77
C PHE A 28 -13.12 -13.74 -4.19
N MET A 29 -12.25 -13.88 -5.20
CA MET A 29 -12.68 -14.04 -6.59
C MET A 29 -13.50 -15.31 -6.79
N LEU A 30 -13.12 -16.43 -6.17
CA LEU A 30 -13.89 -17.69 -6.24
C LEU A 30 -15.32 -17.55 -5.69
N PHE A 31 -15.53 -16.66 -4.73
CA PHE A 31 -16.85 -16.37 -4.16
C PHE A 31 -17.57 -15.18 -4.82
N GLY A 32 -17.02 -14.61 -5.91
CA GLY A 32 -17.58 -13.45 -6.60
C GLY A 32 -17.57 -12.17 -5.75
N LYS A 33 -16.64 -12.06 -4.79
CA LYS A 33 -16.55 -10.95 -3.83
C LYS A 33 -15.56 -9.89 -4.28
N ASP A 34 -15.80 -9.28 -5.44
CA ASP A 34 -14.89 -8.33 -6.09
C ASP A 34 -14.50 -7.14 -5.22
N LYS A 35 -15.44 -6.61 -4.41
CA LYS A 35 -15.16 -5.52 -3.45
C LYS A 35 -14.13 -5.91 -2.39
N HIS A 36 -14.15 -7.17 -1.95
CA HIS A 36 -13.20 -7.66 -0.94
C HIS A 36 -11.81 -7.80 -1.55
N CYS A 37 -11.70 -8.18 -2.83
CA CYS A 37 -10.42 -8.16 -3.57
C CYS A 37 -9.81 -6.75 -3.57
N ILE A 38 -10.62 -5.72 -3.81
CA ILE A 38 -10.18 -4.31 -3.78
C ILE A 38 -9.72 -3.94 -2.37
N SER A 39 -10.53 -4.21 -1.34
CA SER A 39 -10.18 -3.91 0.05
C SER A 39 -8.87 -4.56 0.48
N VAL A 40 -8.68 -5.85 0.16
CA VAL A 40 -7.44 -6.59 0.47
C VAL A 40 -6.25 -5.95 -0.23
N SER A 41 -6.36 -5.69 -1.53
CA SER A 41 -5.29 -5.06 -2.31
C SER A 41 -4.89 -3.71 -1.72
N LEU A 42 -5.86 -2.87 -1.36
CA LEU A 42 -5.61 -1.56 -0.76
C LEU A 42 -4.92 -1.67 0.61
N VAL A 43 -5.32 -2.63 1.45
CA VAL A 43 -4.67 -2.89 2.75
C VAL A 43 -3.22 -3.30 2.57
N PHE A 44 -2.92 -4.21 1.63
CA PHE A 44 -1.54 -4.63 1.35
C PHE A 44 -0.69 -3.49 0.77
N PHE A 45 -1.24 -2.67 -0.13
CA PHE A 45 -0.54 -1.48 -0.64
C PHE A 45 -0.27 -0.46 0.46
N LEU A 46 -1.22 -0.23 1.36
CA LEU A 46 -1.00 0.63 2.52
C LEU A 46 0.12 0.06 3.41
N TYR A 47 0.08 -1.24 3.70
CA TYR A 47 1.09 -1.88 4.54
C TYR A 47 2.49 -1.84 3.89
N TRP A 48 2.64 -2.30 2.64
CA TRP A 48 3.95 -2.35 1.97
C TRP A 48 4.51 -0.98 1.68
N GLY A 49 3.67 -0.09 1.16
CA GLY A 49 4.04 1.27 0.78
C GLY A 49 4.36 2.14 1.99
N PHE A 50 3.59 2.03 3.08
CA PHE A 50 3.67 2.99 4.18
C PHE A 50 4.33 2.49 5.47
N PHE A 51 4.19 1.20 5.78
CA PHE A 51 4.68 0.62 7.04
C PHE A 51 5.92 -0.25 6.86
N HIS A 52 5.91 -1.15 5.87
CA HIS A 52 7.00 -2.10 5.66
C HIS A 52 8.27 -1.41 5.16
N ASN A 53 8.17 -0.60 4.10
CA ASN A 53 9.31 0.08 3.50
C ASN A 53 9.62 1.46 4.12
N ARG A 54 9.00 1.78 5.28
CA ARG A 54 9.10 3.11 5.90
C ARG A 54 10.55 3.54 6.19
N ILE A 55 11.40 2.60 6.58
CA ILE A 55 12.80 2.89 6.95
C ILE A 55 13.59 3.30 5.70
N LYS A 56 13.51 2.50 4.62
CA LYS A 56 14.15 2.83 3.33
C LYS A 56 13.66 4.16 2.76
N LEU A 57 12.35 4.42 2.85
CA LEU A 57 11.77 5.68 2.40
C LEU A 57 12.21 6.86 3.26
N HIS A 58 12.34 6.67 4.57
CA HIS A 58 12.88 7.68 5.47
C HIS A 58 14.39 7.90 5.26
N GLU A 59 15.18 6.88 4.93
CA GLU A 59 16.60 7.06 4.58
C GLU A 59 16.76 7.86 3.28
N LEU A 60 15.90 7.63 2.30
CA LEU A 60 15.96 8.31 1.00
C LEU A 60 15.47 9.77 1.07
N PHE A 61 14.49 10.06 1.92
CA PHE A 61 13.75 11.33 1.91
C PHE A 61 13.65 12.03 3.27
N GLY A 62 14.25 11.49 4.34
CA GLY A 62 13.96 11.80 5.75
C GLY A 62 14.21 13.23 6.22
N SER A 63 14.81 14.08 5.39
CA SER A 63 14.97 15.51 5.65
C SER A 63 14.07 16.40 4.80
N SER A 64 13.31 15.84 3.85
CA SER A 64 12.41 16.58 2.96
C SER A 64 11.02 16.70 3.56
N PRO A 65 10.64 17.87 4.13
CA PRO A 65 9.30 18.06 4.70
C PRO A 65 8.21 17.87 3.65
N PHE A 66 8.45 18.29 2.40
CA PHE A 66 7.51 18.11 1.30
C PHE A 66 7.21 16.64 1.02
N PHE A 67 8.25 15.78 0.98
CA PHE A 67 8.05 14.36 0.73
C PHE A 67 7.27 13.71 1.88
N MET A 68 7.67 13.98 3.12
CA MET A 68 7.02 13.40 4.31
C MET A 68 5.54 13.82 4.39
N THR A 69 5.23 15.09 4.12
CA THR A 69 3.84 15.56 4.04
C THR A 69 3.06 14.85 2.94
N SER A 70 3.60 14.78 1.72
CA SER A 70 2.92 14.10 0.60
C SER A 70 2.68 12.61 0.88
N TYR A 71 3.64 11.94 1.51
CA TYR A 71 3.57 10.54 1.90
C TYR A 71 2.47 10.31 2.95
N ILE A 72 2.42 11.14 4.00
CA ILE A 72 1.34 11.06 5.01
C ILE A 72 -0.03 11.32 4.37
N VAL A 73 -0.14 12.31 3.48
CA VAL A 73 -1.40 12.60 2.77
C VAL A 73 -1.85 11.41 1.93
N CYS A 74 -0.94 10.76 1.18
CA CYS A 74 -1.26 9.55 0.43
C CYS A 74 -1.71 8.40 1.32
N ALA A 75 -1.06 8.20 2.48
CA ALA A 75 -1.44 7.18 3.45
C ALA A 75 -2.87 7.41 3.97
N ILE A 76 -3.20 8.66 4.29
CA ILE A 76 -4.53 9.06 4.77
C ILE A 76 -5.59 8.83 3.69
N ILE A 77 -5.33 9.23 2.44
CA ILE A 77 -6.25 9.00 1.32
C ILE A 77 -6.49 7.50 1.14
N LEU A 78 -5.45 6.68 1.11
CA LEU A 78 -5.58 5.23 1.00
C LEU A 78 -6.36 4.62 2.17
N PHE A 79 -6.11 5.10 3.38
CA PHE A 79 -6.87 4.68 4.56
C PHE A 79 -8.37 4.97 4.40
N PHE A 80 -8.75 6.15 3.94
CA PHE A 80 -10.15 6.47 3.66
C PHE A 80 -10.73 5.63 2.52
N LEU A 81 -9.96 5.37 1.46
CA LEU A 81 -10.40 4.47 0.38
C LEU A 81 -10.66 3.05 0.90
N ILE A 82 -9.83 2.54 1.80
CA ILE A 82 -10.04 1.24 2.46
C ILE A 82 -11.35 1.26 3.26
N LEU A 83 -11.57 2.30 4.09
CA LEU A 83 -12.81 2.44 4.85
C LEU A 83 -14.03 2.46 3.93
N ILE A 84 -14.00 3.30 2.89
CA ILE A 84 -15.08 3.40 1.89
C ILE A 84 -15.32 2.03 1.23
N SER A 85 -14.26 1.33 0.84
CA SER A 85 -14.35 0.00 0.21
C SER A 85 -15.08 -1.02 1.09
N PHE A 86 -14.99 -0.91 2.43
CA PHE A 86 -15.75 -1.74 3.35
C PHE A 86 -17.23 -1.33 3.52
N PHE A 87 -17.58 -0.05 3.33
CA PHE A 87 -18.94 0.46 3.54
C PHE A 87 -19.78 0.54 2.26
N ILE A 88 -19.21 0.38 1.07
CA ILE A 88 -19.97 0.32 -0.18
C ILE A 88 -20.80 -0.97 -0.20
N LYS A 89 -22.08 -0.84 0.17
CA LYS A 89 -23.09 -1.92 0.12
C LYS A 89 -23.21 -2.47 -1.30
N GLU A 90 -23.22 -3.81 -1.43
CA GLU A 90 -23.59 -4.52 -2.68
C GLU A 90 -24.97 -4.07 -3.17
#